data_AF-A0A1Q6YB61-F1
#
_entry.id   AF-A0A1Q6YB61-F1
#
_cell.length_a   1.000
_cell.length_b   1.000
_cell.length_c   1.000
_cell.angle_alpha   90.00
_cell.angle_beta   90.00
_cell.angle_gamma   90.00
#
_symmetry.space_group_name_H-M   'P 1'
#
loop_
_entity.id
_entity.type
_entity.pdbx_description
1 polymer ?
#
loop_
_entity_poly.entity_id
_entity_poly.type
_entity_poly.pdbx_seq_one_letter_code
_entity_poly.pdbx_strand_id
1 'polypeptide(L)'
;MLACPPHILVTTPESLHILLTAEKSREILRDVKTVIVDEIHAVADDKRGAHLAPSLERLEFLTGSRSVRIGLSATQKPIELWRASCLVPIVPTRRSRR
;
A
#
# COMPACT_ATOMS: atom_id res chain seq x y z
N MET A 1 21.50 7.53 10.51
CA MET A 1 20.82 7.57 9.20
C MET A 1 21.04 6.22 8.54
N LEU A 2 20.02 5.60 7.96
CA LEU A 2 20.27 4.53 6.98
C LEU A 2 20.94 5.21 5.78
N ALA A 3 22.17 4.82 5.47
CA ALA A 3 23.01 5.51 4.49
C ALA A 3 22.42 5.50 3.07
N CYS A 4 21.58 4.50 2.78
CA CYS A 4 20.81 4.38 1.54
C CYS A 4 19.45 3.76 1.89
N PRO A 5 18.31 4.41 1.56
CA PRO A 5 17.01 3.76 1.59
C PRO A 5 17.00 2.51 0.68
N PRO A 6 16.43 1.38 1.11
CA PRO A 6 16.33 0.21 0.25
C PRO A 6 15.35 0.47 -0.90
N HIS A 7 15.62 -0.09 -2.08
CA HIS A 7 14.69 -0.04 -3.22
C HIS A 7 13.42 -0.87 -2.97
N ILE A 8 13.49 -1.90 -2.13
CA ILE A 8 12.39 -2.79 -1.78
C ILE A 8 12.35 -2.91 -0.26
N LEU A 9 11.21 -2.58 0.34
CA LEU A 9 10.96 -2.75 1.76
C LEU A 9 9.87 -3.80 1.96
N VAL A 10 10.23 -4.90 2.63
CA VAL A 10 9.27 -5.92 3.08
C VAL A 10 8.90 -5.61 4.53
N THR A 11 7.61 -5.46 4.80
CA THR A 11 7.11 -5.09 6.12
C THR A 11 5.73 -5.69 6.35
N THR A 12 5.30 -5.79 7.61
CA THR A 12 3.91 -6.07 7.96
C THR A 12 3.08 -4.78 8.02
N PRO A 13 1.73 -4.87 7.96
CA PRO A 13 0.86 -3.70 8.10
C PRO A 13 1.08 -2.91 9.40
N GLU A 14 1.34 -3.61 10.51
CA GLU A 14 1.57 -3.00 11.82
C GLU A 14 2.89 -2.22 11.85
N SER A 15 3.96 -2.80 11.31
CA SER A 15 5.26 -2.13 11.21
C SER A 15 5.21 -0.94 10.24
N LEU A 16 4.45 -1.03 9.14
CA LEU A 16 4.24 0.10 8.23
C LEU A 16 3.61 1.30 8.95
N HIS A 17 2.62 1.06 9.82
CA HIS A 17 2.00 2.11 10.60
C HIS A 17 3.00 2.84 11.53
N ILE A 18 3.90 2.09 12.16
CA ILE A 18 4.96 2.65 12.99
C ILE A 18 5.94 3.49 12.14
N LEU A 19 6.32 2.99 10.95
CA LEU A 19 7.21 3.72 10.05
C LEU A 19 6.60 5.03 9.54
N LEU A 20 5.28 5.07 9.34
CA LEU A 20 4.56 6.28 8.91
C LEU A 20 4.38 7.31 10.02
N THR A 21 4.48 6.91 11.29
CA THR A 21 4.35 7.83 12.44
C THR A 21 5.69 8.35 12.93
N ALA A 22 6.79 7.62 12.73
CA ALA A 22 8.13 8.06 13.10
C ALA A 22 8.75 9.03 12.07
N GLU A 23 9.10 10.24 12.50
CA GLU A 23 9.60 11.34 11.65
C GLU A 23 10.76 10.92 10.72
N LYS A 24 11.80 10.27 11.26
CA LYS A 24 12.97 9.81 10.49
C LYS A 24 12.62 8.69 9.50
N SER A 25 11.68 7.83 9.84
CA SER A 25 11.30 6.69 9.00
C SER A 25 10.43 7.12 7.81
N ARG A 26 9.68 8.22 7.95
CA ARG A 26 8.89 8.79 6.86
C ARG A 26 9.74 9.23 5.68
N GLU A 27 10.97 9.69 5.91
CA GLU A 27 11.88 10.09 4.83
C GLU A 27 12.18 8.93 3.88
N ILE A 28 12.31 7.71 4.41
CA ILE A 28 12.55 6.48 3.65
C ILE A 28 11.36 6.16 2.73
N LEU A 29 10.14 6.56 3.12
CA LEU A 29 8.89 6.23 2.42
C LEU A 29 8.45 7.29 1.40
N ARG A 30 9.11 8.46 1.33
CA ARG A 30 8.69 9.59 0.48
C ARG A 30 8.67 9.27 -1.02
N ASP A 31 9.50 8.34 -1.46
CA ASP A 31 9.65 7.98 -2.88
C ASP A 31 8.95 6.67 -3.26
N VAL A 32 8.10 6.12 -2.37
CA VAL A 32 7.38 4.88 -2.64
C VAL A 32 6.38 5.08 -3.78
N LYS A 33 6.52 4.28 -4.84
CA LYS A 33 5.65 4.32 -6.02
C LYS A 33 4.68 3.15 -6.10
N THR A 34 5.02 2.03 -5.46
CA THR A 34 4.27 0.78 -5.58
C THR A 34 4.18 0.11 -4.23
N VAL A 35 3.00 -0.38 -3.90
CA VAL A 35 2.72 -1.18 -2.71
C VAL A 35 2.17 -2.53 -3.17
N ILE A 36 2.80 -3.60 -2.70
CA ILE A 36 2.35 -4.97 -2.94
C ILE A 36 1.79 -5.49 -1.62
N VAL A 37 0.53 -5.93 -1.64
CA VAL A 37 -0.14 -6.57 -0.51
C VAL A 37 -0.22 -8.05 -0.83
N ASP A 38 0.68 -8.81 -0.22
CA ASP A 38 0.64 -10.27 -0.31
C ASP A 38 -0.47 -10.84 0.57
N GLU A 39 -0.97 -12.01 0.19
CA GLU A 39 -2.08 -12.71 0.85
C GLU A 39 -3.27 -11.82 1.19
N ILE A 40 -3.73 -11.05 0.21
CA ILE A 40 -4.76 -10.03 0.43
C ILE A 40 -6.05 -10.62 1.01
N HIS A 41 -6.31 -11.92 0.82
CA HIS A 41 -7.38 -12.70 1.44
C HIS A 41 -7.39 -12.62 2.97
N ALA A 42 -6.23 -12.58 3.61
CA ALA A 42 -6.10 -12.46 5.05
C ALA A 42 -6.39 -11.04 5.56
N VAL A 43 -6.37 -10.05 4.68
CA VAL A 43 -6.42 -8.62 5.05
C VAL A 43 -7.77 -7.99 4.68
N ALA A 44 -8.45 -8.46 3.64
CA ALA A 44 -9.68 -7.80 3.16
C ALA A 44 -10.90 -7.97 4.08
N ASP A 45 -10.98 -9.07 4.85
CA ASP A 45 -12.18 -9.43 5.64
C ASP A 45 -11.95 -9.37 7.15
N ASP A 46 -10.80 -8.84 7.59
CA ASP A 46 -10.40 -8.79 9.01
C ASP A 46 -9.98 -7.37 9.44
N LYS A 47 -9.87 -7.16 10.76
CA LYS A 47 -9.43 -5.93 11.42
C LYS A 47 -8.12 -5.37 10.86
N ARG A 48 -7.27 -6.25 10.30
CA ARG A 48 -6.02 -5.89 9.62
C ARG A 48 -6.25 -5.02 8.38
N GLY A 49 -7.32 -5.23 7.61
CA GLY A 49 -7.69 -4.40 6.46
C GLY A 49 -8.11 -3.00 6.86
N ALA A 50 -8.92 -2.91 7.92
CA ALA A 50 -9.33 -1.63 8.49
C ALA A 50 -8.13 -0.81 9.02
N HIS A 51 -7.05 -1.48 9.44
CA HIS A 51 -5.82 -0.82 9.87
C HIS A 51 -4.89 -0.45 8.70
N LEU A 52 -4.82 -1.30 7.67
CA LEU A 52 -3.98 -1.07 6.49
C LEU A 52 -4.52 0.08 5.63
N ALA A 53 -5.82 0.16 5.39
CA ALA A 53 -6.44 1.18 4.55
C ALA A 53 -6.02 2.63 4.92
N PRO A 54 -6.19 3.11 6.16
CA PRO A 54 -5.76 4.47 6.53
C PRO A 54 -4.23 4.62 6.54
N SER A 55 -3.47 3.54 6.71
CA SER A 55 -2.01 3.60 6.60
C SER A 55 -1.57 3.84 5.15
N LEU A 56 -2.26 3.24 4.17
CA LEU A 56 -2.01 3.51 2.75
C LEU A 56 -2.42 4.93 2.34
N GLU A 57 -3.52 5.46 2.88
CA GLU A 57 -3.88 6.87 2.65
C GLU A 57 -2.83 7.84 3.19
N ARG A 58 -2.27 7.56 4.37
CA ARG A 58 -1.15 8.35 4.92
C ARG A 58 0.11 8.26 4.07
N LEU A 59 0.37 7.10 3.46
CA LEU A 59 1.49 6.93 2.55
C LEU A 59 1.29 7.75 1.26
N GLU A 60 0.09 7.76 0.68
CA GLU A 60 -0.20 8.60 -0.49
C GLU A 60 -0.11 10.09 -0.16
N PHE A 61 -0.60 10.50 1.01
CA PHE A 61 -0.41 11.86 1.50
C PHE A 61 1.07 12.23 1.65
N LEU A 62 1.89 11.30 2.16
CA LEU A 62 3.34 11.50 2.33
C LEU A 62 4.10 11.60 1.01
N THR A 63 3.74 10.78 0.02
CA THR A 63 4.40 10.72 -1.30
C THR A 63 3.89 11.79 -2.26
N GLY A 64 2.77 12.46 -1.93
CA GLY A 64 2.14 13.46 -2.78
C GLY A 64 1.58 12.90 -4.09
N SER A 65 1.54 11.57 -4.23
CA SER A 65 1.08 10.90 -5.43
C SER A 65 0.41 9.58 -5.09
N ARG A 66 -0.45 9.11 -6.00
CA ARG A 66 -1.15 7.85 -5.79
C ARG A 66 -0.23 6.68 -6.11
N SER A 67 0.09 5.88 -5.09
CA SER A 67 0.87 4.66 -5.24
C SER A 67 0.11 3.60 -6.05
N VAL A 68 0.81 2.85 -6.90
CA VAL A 68 0.25 1.67 -7.57
C VAL A 68 0.07 0.57 -6.51
N ARG A 69 -1.16 0.09 -6.32
CA ARG A 69 -1.47 -0.96 -5.33
C ARG A 69 -1.73 -2.29 -6.04
N ILE A 70 -0.94 -3.31 -5.71
CA ILE A 70 -1.03 -4.67 -6.28
C ILE A 70 -1.39 -5.64 -5.16
N GLY A 71 -2.49 -6.37 -5.29
CA GLY A 71 -2.86 -7.44 -4.35
C GLY A 71 -2.50 -8.82 -4.92
N LEU A 72 -1.88 -9.67 -4.10
CA LEU A 72 -1.61 -11.06 -4.43
C LEU A 72 -2.48 -11.96 -3.54
N SER A 73 -3.05 -13.02 -4.10
CA SER A 73 -3.75 -14.06 -3.33
C SER A 73 -3.82 -15.35 -4.13
N ALA A 74 -3.66 -16.48 -3.43
CA ALA A 74 -3.74 -17.81 -4.03
C ALA A 74 -5.18 -18.37 -4.12
N THR A 75 -6.14 -17.86 -3.34
CA THR A 75 -7.37 -18.59 -2.99
C THR A 75 -8.68 -17.80 -3.21
N GLN A 76 -8.78 -16.99 -4.26
CA GLN A 76 -9.99 -16.17 -4.49
C GLN A 76 -11.09 -16.85 -5.30
N LYS A 77 -12.26 -17.04 -4.69
CA LYS A 77 -13.50 -17.44 -5.37
C LYS A 77 -14.74 -16.81 -4.71
N PRO A 78 -15.60 -16.07 -5.45
CA PRO A 78 -15.42 -15.53 -6.80
C PRO A 78 -14.60 -14.23 -6.76
N ILE A 79 -13.63 -14.06 -7.67
CA ILE A 79 -12.78 -12.87 -7.73
C ILE A 79 -13.57 -11.58 -8.01
N GLU A 80 -14.73 -11.69 -8.68
CA GLU A 80 -15.55 -10.54 -9.06
C GLU A 80 -16.26 -9.87 -7.89
N LEU A 81 -16.52 -10.64 -6.82
CA LEU A 81 -17.10 -10.12 -5.58
C LEU A 81 -16.04 -9.53 -4.65
N TRP A 82 -14.76 -9.69 -5.00
CA TRP A 82 -13.64 -9.39 -4.13
C TRP A 82 -13.29 -7.90 -4.15
N ARG A 83 -13.68 -7.20 -3.07
CA ARG A 83 -13.42 -5.77 -2.87
C ARG A 83 -12.52 -5.58 -1.66
N ALA A 84 -11.21 -5.65 -1.87
CA ALA A 84 -10.27 -5.26 -0.85
C ALA A 84 -10.32 -3.74 -0.65
N SER A 85 -10.81 -3.27 0.49
CA SER A 85 -10.92 -1.84 0.82
C SER A 85 -9.59 -1.10 0.78
N CYS A 86 -8.48 -1.82 0.96
CA CYS A 86 -7.12 -1.30 0.83
C CYS A 86 -6.65 -1.17 -0.64
N LEU A 87 -7.33 -1.79 -1.59
CA LEU A 87 -7.11 -1.59 -3.02
C LEU A 87 -8.15 -0.62 -3.57
N VAL A 88 -7.69 0.52 -4.08
CA VAL A 88 -8.55 1.40 -4.87
C VAL A 88 -8.51 0.90 -6.31
N PRO A 89 -9.64 0.80 -7.03
CA PRO A 89 -9.65 0.37 -8.42
C PRO A 89 -8.64 1.17 -9.24
N ILE A 90 -7.86 0.47 -10.05
CA ILE A 90 -6.96 1.08 -11.04
C ILE A 90 -7.86 1.78 -12.05
N VAL A 91 -8.17 3.05 -11.80
CA VAL A 91 -8.72 3.93 -12.83
C VAL A 91 -7.55 4.22 -13.75
N PRO A 92 -7.58 3.82 -15.02
CA PRO A 92 -6.50 4.14 -15.94
C PRO A 92 -6.41 5.67 -15.97
N THR A 93 -5.28 6.20 -15.51
CA THR A 93 -4.99 7.62 -15.69
C THR A 93 -4.99 7.85 -17.20
N ARG A 94 -5.98 8.59 -17.71
CA ARG A 94 -5.96 9.07 -19.09
C ARG A 94 -4.68 9.88 -19.23
N ARG A 95 -3.63 9.24 -19.76
CA ARG A 95 -2.42 9.92 -20.21
C ARG A 95 -2.90 10.95 -21.23
N SER A 96 -2.85 12.21 -20.83
CA SER A 96 -2.93 13.35 -21.74
C SER A 96 -1.90 13.11 -22.84
N ARG A 97 -2.39 12.73 -24.03
CA ARG A 97 -1.61 12.78 -25.26
C ARG A 97 -1.25 14.25 -25.47
N ARG A 98 0.01 14.60 -25.22
CA ARG A 98 0.66 15.69 -25.93
C ARG A 98 1.32 15.12 -27.16
#